data_AF-A0A1H8IRH4-F1
#
_entry.id   AF-A0A1H8IRH4-F1
#
_cell.length_a   1.000
_cell.length_b   1.000
_cell.length_c   1.000
_cell.angle_alpha   90.00
_cell.angle_beta   90.00
_cell.angle_gamma   90.00
#
_symmetry.space_group_name_H-M   'P 1'
#
loop_
_entity.id
_entity.type
_entity.pdbx_description
1 polymer ?
#
loop_
_entity_poly.entity_id
_entity_poly.type
_entity_poly.pdbx_seq_one_letter_code
_entity_poly.pdbx_strand_id
1 'polypeptide(L)' 'MTQLTIDNKQYVIIHEASYQELQKQAALKWKPEKTFSIEEARAYSKKLIRKWASAK' A
#
# COMPACT_ATOMS: atom_id res chain seq x y z
N MET A 1 -6.77 14.26 -16.26
CA MET A 1 -6.95 14.81 -14.91
C MET A 1 -7.69 16.12 -15.08
N THR A 2 -8.92 16.21 -14.58
CA THR A 2 -9.78 17.39 -14.77
C THR A 2 -9.92 18.11 -13.44
N GLN A 3 -9.64 19.40 -13.42
CA GLN A 3 -9.81 20.24 -12.24
C GLN A 3 -11.16 20.94 -12.30
N LEU A 4 -11.90 20.89 -11.20
CA LEU A 4 -13.20 21.54 -11.05
C LEU A 4 -13.18 22.45 -9.83
N THR A 5 -13.86 23.59 -9.91
CA THR A 5 -14.09 24.45 -8.75
C THR A 5 -15.58 24.52 -8.50
N ILE A 6 -16.02 24.05 -7.32
CA ILE A 6 -17.42 24.10 -6.88
C ILE A 6 -17.43 24.82 -5.54
N ASP A 7 -18.22 25.89 -5.41
CA ASP A 7 -18.34 26.70 -4.18
C ASP A 7 -16.99 27.12 -3.58
N ASN A 8 -16.10 27.69 -4.39
CA ASN A 8 -14.72 28.08 -4.02
C ASN A 8 -13.80 26.95 -3.52
N LYS A 9 -14.21 25.67 -3.64
CA LYS A 9 -13.38 24.51 -3.34
C LYS A 9 -12.88 23.87 -4.63
N GLN A 10 -11.59 23.54 -4.66
CA GLN A 10 -10.97 22.86 -5.78
C GLN A 10 -11.08 21.34 -5.62
N TYR A 11 -11.58 20.69 -6.67
CA TYR A 11 -11.71 19.25 -6.78
C TYR A 11 -10.93 18.77 -8.00
N VAL A 12 -10.46 17.53 -7.92
CA VAL A 12 -9.79 16.87 -9.03
C VAL A 12 -10.54 15.58 -9.34
N ILE A 13 -10.98 15.45 -10.58
CA ILE A 13 -11.49 14.19 -11.10
C ILE A 13 -10.31 13.41 -11.68
N ILE A 14 -10.14 12.20 -11.14
CA ILE A 14 -9.20 11.20 -11.61
C ILE A 14 -9.92 9.89 -11.88
N HIS A 15 -9.37 9.09 -12.79
CA HIS A 15 -9.86 7.75 -13.03
C HIS A 15 -9.61 6.86 -11.81
N GLU A 16 -10.49 5.88 -11.60
CA GLU A 16 -10.42 4.97 -10.46
C GLU A 16 -9.08 4.24 -10.38
N ALA A 17 -8.55 3.76 -11.52
CA ALA A 17 -7.24 3.11 -11.56
C ALA A 17 -6.12 4.00 -11.00
N SER A 18 -6.11 5.29 -11.39
CA SER A 18 -5.14 6.26 -10.89
C SER A 18 -5.35 6.58 -9.40
N TYR A 19 -6.60 6.60 -8.93
CA TYR A 19 -6.90 6.77 -7.50
C TYR A 19 -6.34 5.60 -6.67
N GLN A 20 -6.56 4.36 -7.12
CA GLN A 20 -6.04 3.17 -6.44
C GLN A 20 -4.51 3.15 -6.39
N GLU A 21 -3.84 3.58 -7.46
CA GLU A 21 -2.37 3.72 -7.49
C GLU A 21 -1.88 4.77 -6.49
N LEU A 22 -2.50 5.95 -6.46
CA LEU A 22 -2.16 7.01 -5.52
C LEU A 22 -2.37 6.56 -4.06
N GLN A 23 -3.44 5.82 -3.79
CA GLN A 23 -3.72 5.26 -2.47
C GLN A 23 -2.62 4.27 -2.05
N LYS A 24 -2.18 3.39 -2.95
CA LYS A 24 -1.07 2.45 -2.69
C LYS A 24 0.23 3.21 -2.40
N GLN A 25 0.56 4.21 -3.21
CA GLN A 25 1.77 5.02 -3.00
C GLN A 25 1.73 5.79 -1.67
N ALA A 26 0.57 6.36 -1.32
CA ALA A 26 0.39 7.05 -0.05
C ALA A 26 0.55 6.11 1.14
N ALA A 27 -0.02 4.90 1.06
CA ALA A 27 0.13 3.88 2.09
C ALA A 27 1.60 3.48 2.30
N LEU A 28 2.35 3.27 1.22
CA LEU A 28 3.78 2.94 1.26
C LEU A 28 4.64 4.07 1.86
N LYS A 29 4.26 5.33 1.64
CA LYS A 29 4.94 6.49 2.27
C LYS A 29 4.62 6.61 3.75
N TRP A 30 3.37 6.36 4.13
CA TRP A 30 2.92 6.48 5.52
C TRP A 30 3.50 5.39 6.42
N LYS A 31 3.57 4.16 5.90
CA LYS A 31 4.27 3.05 6.53
C LYS A 31 5.32 2.54 5.57
N PRO A 32 6.58 3.00 5.70
CA PRO A 32 7.70 2.45 4.94
C PRO A 32 8.03 1.05 5.48
N GLU A 33 7.05 0.15 5.44
CA GLU A 33 7.26 -1.26 5.71
C GLU A 33 8.07 -1.84 4.55
N LYS A 34 8.95 -2.78 4.88
CA LYS A 34 9.79 -3.46 3.91
C LYS A 34 8.88 -4.21 2.92
N THR A 35 8.77 -3.70 1.69
CA THR A 35 8.08 -4.41 0.61
C THR A 35 8.91 -5.62 0.22
N PHE A 36 8.46 -6.80 0.62
CA PHE A 36 9.06 -8.06 0.21
C PHE A 36 8.63 -8.42 -1.20
N SER A 37 9.52 -9.06 -1.97
CA SER A 37 9.07 -9.83 -3.12
C SER A 37 8.21 -11.02 -2.65
N ILE A 38 7.43 -11.63 -3.55
CA ILE A 38 6.57 -12.78 -3.19
C ILE A 38 7.40 -13.92 -2.57
N GLU A 39 8.60 -14.15 -3.11
CA GLU A 39 9.50 -15.19 -2.62
C GLU A 39 10.06 -14.86 -1.24
N GLU A 40 10.49 -13.62 -1.03
CA GLU A 40 10.97 -13.15 0.27
C GLU A 40 9.86 -13.19 1.32
N ALA A 41 8.63 -12.81 0.96
CA ALA A 41 7.48 -12.88 1.85
C ALA A 41 7.15 -14.33 2.25
N ARG A 42 7.24 -15.28 1.30
CA ARG A 42 7.08 -16.72 1.57
C ARG A 42 8.18 -17.26 2.49
N ALA A 43 9.43 -16.86 2.27
CA ALA A 43 10.54 -17.28 3.12
C ALA A 43 10.42 -16.70 4.54
N TYR A 44 10.09 -15.40 4.63
CA TYR A 44 9.92 -14.68 5.89
C TYR A 44 8.76 -15.24 6.72
N SER A 45 7.59 -15.45 6.10
CA SER A 45 6.44 -16.07 6.77
C SER A 45 6.74 -17.47 7.30
N LYS A 46 7.36 -18.34 6.50
CA LYS A 46 7.80 -19.68 6.95
C LYS A 46 8.76 -19.59 8.14
N LYS A 47 9.69 -18.63 8.13
CA LYS A 47 10.63 -18.40 9.25
C LYS A 47 9.89 -18.00 10.52
N LEU A 48 8.91 -17.09 10.43
CA LEU A 48 8.10 -16.68 11.57
C LEU A 48 7.26 -17.84 12.13
N ILE A 49 6.63 -18.62 11.26
CA ILE A 49 5.84 -19.79 11.66
C ILE A 49 6.73 -20.80 12.40
N ARG A 50 7.93 -21.10 11.87
CA ARG A 50 8.89 -22.00 12.54
C ARG A 50 9.31 -21.46 13.90
N LYS A 51 9.62 -20.16 14.00
CA LYS A 51 10.00 -19.52 15.27
C LYS A 51 8.88 -19.62 16.31
N TRP A 52 7.63 -19.42 15.90
CA TRP A 52 6.47 -19.59 16.77
C TRP A 52 6.30 -21.05 17.20
N ALA A 53 6.40 -22.00 16.26
CA ALA A 53 6.28 -23.43 16.54
C ALA A 53 7.39 -23.94 17.48
N SER A 54 8.61 -23.41 17.37
CA SER A 54 9.73 -23.77 18.26
C SER A 54 9.66 -23.14 19.66
N ALA A 55 8.80 -22.12 19.83
CA ALA A 55 8.60 -21.46 21.11
C ALA A 55 7.47 -22.09 21.94
N LYS A 56 6.82 -23.14 21.40
CA LYS A 56 5.77 -23.92 22.05
C LYS A 56 6.31 -25.31 22.41
#